data_AF-A0A7J9DF69-F1
#
_entry.id   AF-A0A7J9DF69-F1
#
_cell.length_a   1.000
_cell.length_b   1.000
_cell.length_c   1.000
_cell.angle_alpha   90.00
_cell.angle_beta   90.00
_cell.angle_gamma   90.00
#
_symmetry.space_group_name_H-M   'P 1'
#
loop_
_entity.id
_entity.type
_entity.pdbx_description
1 polymer ?
#
loop_
_entity_poly.entity_id
_entity_poly.type
_entity_poly.pdbx_seq_one_letter_code
_entity_poly.pdbx_strand_id
1 'polypeptide(L)'
;MKTHDINFANRPFLLGAEIVLYNLSDIAFAPYGSCWRQLRKVCTWELLKMLCNLSYNITLRTAFAGRCKKHEAFISFLKKFGEAMAGFNIADLFPSIKFLPDLSGMRAELERFHHDIDTMLESIIQEHRDSSANPEDSVDVSEDLVDVLLNLQDHGGLEFPLTINNIKAVILDILMGGTETSSTLAEWAMSEMMKNPRILGKAQAEVRELYDKTGDVNESNLHELKYLKL
;
A
#
# COMPACT_ATOMS: atom_id res chain seq x y z
N MET A 1 33.46 -0.55 -8.11
CA MET A 1 32.48 -1.50 -8.68
C MET A 1 31.57 -0.92 -9.78
N LYS A 2 31.70 0.35 -10.20
CA LYS A 2 30.76 1.01 -11.16
C LYS A 2 31.13 0.94 -12.65
N THR A 3 32.32 0.44 -13.00
CA THR A 3 32.88 0.54 -14.36
C THR A 3 32.27 -0.44 -15.37
N HIS A 4 31.51 -1.44 -14.92
CA HIS A 4 30.93 -2.46 -15.81
C HIS A 4 29.40 -2.57 -15.73
N ASP A 5 28.73 -1.75 -14.93
CA ASP A 5 27.27 -1.84 -14.71
C ASP A 5 26.47 -1.72 -16.01
N ILE A 6 26.91 -0.85 -16.93
CA ILE A 6 26.25 -0.68 -18.24
C ILE A 6 26.40 -1.93 -19.12
N ASN A 7 27.55 -2.60 -19.07
CA ASN A 7 27.79 -3.82 -19.84
C ASN A 7 26.89 -4.96 -19.35
N PHE A 8 26.61 -5.03 -18.05
CA PHE A 8 25.68 -6.02 -17.48
C PHE A 8 24.21 -5.61 -17.60
N ALA A 9 23.91 -4.31 -17.67
CA ALA A 9 22.56 -3.82 -17.84
C ALA A 9 22.06 -3.99 -19.29
N ASN A 10 22.95 -4.03 -20.27
CA ASN A 10 22.58 -4.17 -21.68
C ASN A 10 22.07 -5.59 -21.98
N ARG A 11 21.04 -5.70 -22.83
CA ARG A 11 20.42 -7.00 -23.18
C ARG A 11 21.01 -7.53 -24.49
N PRO A 12 21.30 -8.84 -24.58
CA PRO A 12 21.74 -9.42 -25.84
C PRO A 12 20.61 -9.37 -26.87
N PHE A 13 20.97 -9.18 -28.14
CA PHE A 13 20.03 -9.20 -29.23
C PHE A 13 19.42 -10.61 -29.40
N LEU A 14 18.10 -10.68 -29.53
CA LEU A 14 17.35 -11.91 -29.76
C LEU A 14 16.32 -11.66 -30.86
N LEU A 15 16.43 -12.37 -31.99
CA LEU A 15 15.55 -12.21 -33.15
C LEU A 15 14.06 -12.41 -32.81
N GLY A 16 13.75 -13.40 -31.96
CA GLY A 16 12.38 -13.64 -31.50
C GLY A 16 11.82 -12.47 -30.67
N ALA A 17 12.65 -11.86 -29.82
CA ALA A 17 12.25 -10.69 -29.04
C ALA A 17 12.10 -9.44 -29.92
N GLU A 18 12.94 -9.27 -30.95
CA GLU A 18 12.80 -8.17 -31.91
C GLU A 18 11.45 -8.21 -32.64
N ILE A 19 11.06 -9.40 -33.12
CA ILE A 19 9.80 -9.60 -33.85
C ILE A 19 8.59 -9.41 -32.92
N VAL A 20 8.61 -10.02 -31.72
CA VAL A 20 7.46 -10.05 -30.81
C VAL A 20 7.31 -8.75 -30.00
N LEU A 21 8.42 -8.12 -29.63
CA LEU A 21 8.46 -7.00 -28.69
C LEU A 21 8.74 -5.68 -29.39
N TYR A 22 8.16 -5.51 -30.58
CA TYR A 22 8.15 -4.26 -31.32
C TYR A 22 9.56 -3.67 -31.50
N ASN A 23 10.45 -4.45 -32.10
CA ASN A 23 11.84 -4.08 -32.34
C ASN A 23 12.62 -3.76 -31.05
N LEU A 24 12.45 -4.60 -30.02
CA LEU A 24 13.11 -4.45 -28.72
C LEU A 24 12.84 -3.09 -28.06
N SER A 25 11.58 -2.65 -28.08
CA SER A 25 11.15 -1.38 -27.46
C SER A 25 10.53 -1.57 -26.07
N ASP A 26 10.55 -2.80 -25.54
CA ASP A 26 9.96 -3.17 -24.25
C ASP A 26 10.91 -2.99 -23.05
N ILE A 27 10.46 -3.28 -21.83
CA ILE A 27 11.27 -3.10 -20.61
C ILE A 27 12.27 -4.25 -20.38
N ALA A 28 11.98 -5.45 -20.87
CA ALA A 28 12.74 -6.66 -20.60
C ALA A 28 13.93 -6.85 -21.57
N PHE A 29 13.74 -6.56 -22.86
CA PHE A 29 14.74 -6.82 -23.91
C PHE A 29 15.26 -5.57 -24.62
N ALA A 30 14.74 -4.36 -24.34
CA ALA A 30 15.31 -3.17 -24.94
C ALA A 30 16.77 -2.93 -24.52
N PRO A 31 17.61 -2.45 -25.46
CA PRO A 31 18.97 -2.04 -25.14
C PRO A 31 18.99 -0.94 -24.07
N TYR A 32 20.04 -0.95 -23.24
CA TYR A 32 20.21 0.07 -22.23
C TYR A 32 20.40 1.45 -22.88
N GLY A 33 19.48 2.36 -22.60
CA GLY A 33 19.46 3.69 -23.22
C GLY A 33 18.59 4.68 -22.45
N SER A 34 18.54 5.92 -22.93
CA SER A 34 17.71 6.98 -22.32
C SER A 34 16.22 6.62 -22.35
N CYS A 35 15.74 6.06 -23.47
CA CYS A 35 14.36 5.59 -23.62
C CYS A 35 14.01 4.51 -22.59
N TRP A 36 14.78 3.43 -22.54
CA TRP A 36 14.59 2.35 -21.56
C TRP A 36 14.61 2.84 -20.11
N ARG A 37 15.56 3.71 -19.73
CA ARG A 37 15.62 4.26 -18.36
C ARG A 37 14.37 5.06 -18.01
N GLN A 38 13.89 5.88 -18.93
CA GLN A 38 12.69 6.70 -18.71
C GLN A 38 11.43 5.85 -18.64
N LEU A 39 11.24 4.91 -19.57
CA LEU A 39 10.12 3.97 -19.57
C LEU A 39 10.11 3.12 -18.29
N ARG A 40 11.27 2.55 -17.90
CA ARG A 40 11.40 1.79 -16.66
C ARG A 40 11.01 2.63 -15.44
N LYS A 41 11.48 3.87 -15.35
CA LYS A 41 11.13 4.77 -14.24
C LYS A 41 9.62 5.04 -14.18
N VAL A 42 8.99 5.35 -15.31
CA VAL A 42 7.54 5.62 -15.39
C VAL A 42 6.74 4.38 -15.01
N CYS A 43 7.07 3.21 -15.58
CA CYS A 43 6.35 1.98 -15.29
C CYS A 43 6.53 1.53 -13.85
N THR A 44 7.72 1.65 -13.26
CA THR A 44 7.94 1.38 -11.83
C THR A 44 7.08 2.29 -10.95
N TRP A 45 7.03 3.59 -11.26
CA TRP A 45 6.20 4.55 -10.54
C TRP A 45 4.70 4.25 -10.63
N GLU A 46 4.20 3.94 -11.84
CA GLU A 46 2.80 3.59 -12.03
C GLU A 46 2.44 2.24 -11.38
N LEU A 47 3.35 1.25 -11.43
CA LEU A 47 3.17 -0.02 -10.71
C LEU A 47 3.08 0.20 -9.19
N LEU A 48 3.97 1.01 -8.61
CA LEU A 48 3.90 1.37 -7.19
C LEU A 48 2.55 2.00 -6.85
N LYS A 49 2.10 2.99 -7.63
CA LYS A 49 0.77 3.61 -7.42
C LYS A 49 -0.36 2.59 -7.47
N MET A 50 -0.32 1.64 -8.40
CA MET A 50 -1.32 0.58 -8.51
C MET A 50 -1.31 -0.34 -7.29
N LEU A 51 -0.13 -0.75 -6.81
CA LEU A 51 0.03 -1.59 -5.62
C LEU A 51 -0.41 -0.87 -4.34
N CYS A 52 -0.04 0.40 -4.17
CA CYS A 52 -0.53 1.23 -3.07
C CYS A 52 -2.04 1.32 -3.12
N ASN A 53 -2.63 1.60 -4.29
CA ASN A 53 -4.08 1.69 -4.43
C ASN A 53 -4.76 0.35 -4.11
N LEU A 54 -4.23 -0.77 -4.59
CA LEU A 54 -4.74 -2.10 -4.29
C LEU A 54 -4.69 -2.38 -2.78
N SER A 55 -3.59 -2.06 -2.11
CA SER A 55 -3.41 -2.24 -0.67
C SER A 55 -4.39 -1.37 0.14
N TYR A 56 -4.59 -0.11 -0.28
CA TYR A 56 -5.62 0.76 0.30
C TYR A 56 -7.02 0.15 0.15
N ASN A 57 -7.36 -0.36 -1.04
CA ASN A 57 -8.66 -0.97 -1.29
C ASN A 57 -8.88 -2.22 -0.42
N ILE A 58 -7.89 -3.09 -0.30
CA ILE A 58 -7.97 -4.29 0.54
C ILE A 58 -8.12 -3.90 2.01
N THR A 59 -7.27 -3.01 2.52
CA THR A 59 -7.29 -2.60 3.93
C THR A 59 -8.58 -1.88 4.29
N LEU A 60 -9.06 -0.97 3.43
CA LEU A 60 -10.35 -0.28 3.65
C LEU A 60 -11.53 -1.25 3.60
N ARG A 61 -11.54 -2.17 2.63
CA ARG A 61 -12.63 -3.14 2.50
C ARG A 61 -12.66 -4.12 3.67
N THR A 62 -11.51 -4.50 4.21
CA THR A 62 -11.40 -5.40 5.38
C THR A 62 -11.65 -4.67 6.69
N ALA A 63 -11.11 -3.46 6.87
CA ALA A 63 -11.28 -2.68 8.09
C ALA A 63 -12.68 -2.10 8.27
N PHE A 64 -13.42 -1.85 7.17
CA PHE A 64 -14.72 -1.17 7.19
C PHE A 64 -15.85 -1.94 6.50
N ALA A 65 -15.64 -3.20 6.08
CA ALA A 65 -16.63 -4.00 5.35
C ALA A 65 -17.27 -3.30 4.12
N GLY A 66 -16.63 -2.28 3.54
CA GLY A 66 -17.19 -1.46 2.46
C GLY A 66 -18.11 -0.30 2.90
N ARG A 67 -18.25 -0.05 4.21
CA ARG A 67 -18.95 1.10 4.82
C ARG A 67 -18.07 2.34 4.84
N CYS A 68 -17.67 2.80 3.65
CA CYS A 68 -17.00 4.08 3.45
C CYS A 68 -17.57 4.75 2.19
N LYS A 69 -18.61 5.57 2.35
CA LYS A 69 -19.29 6.24 1.21
C LYS A 69 -18.34 7.11 0.37
N LYS A 70 -17.26 7.62 0.96
CA LYS A 70 -16.27 8.49 0.33
C LYS A 70 -14.91 7.81 0.13
N HIS A 71 -14.92 6.53 -0.22
CA HIS A 71 -13.74 5.67 -0.39
C HIS A 71 -12.60 6.33 -1.21
N GLU A 72 -12.89 6.87 -2.39
CA GLU A 72 -11.85 7.50 -3.23
C GLU A 72 -11.27 8.78 -2.62
N ALA A 73 -12.11 9.60 -1.98
CA ALA A 73 -11.65 10.82 -1.32
C ALA A 73 -10.76 10.49 -0.12
N PHE A 74 -11.09 9.43 0.61
CA PHE A 74 -10.31 8.93 1.73
C PHE A 74 -8.94 8.41 1.28
N ILE A 75 -8.86 7.61 0.21
CA ILE A 75 -7.59 7.15 -0.37
C ILE A 75 -6.74 8.34 -0.85
N SER A 76 -7.36 9.29 -1.54
CA SER A 76 -6.67 10.50 -2.02
C SER A 76 -6.10 11.33 -0.87
N PHE A 77 -6.84 11.41 0.24
CA PHE A 77 -6.39 12.07 1.44
C PHE A 77 -5.20 11.35 2.10
N LEU A 78 -5.30 10.03 2.33
CA LEU A 78 -4.22 9.25 2.94
C LEU A 78 -2.90 9.33 2.15
N LYS A 79 -2.97 9.32 0.81
CA LYS A 79 -1.78 9.53 -0.04
C LYS A 79 -1.12 10.89 0.19
N LYS A 80 -1.92 11.96 0.20
CA LYS A 80 -1.39 13.32 0.47
C LYS A 80 -0.79 13.43 1.87
N PHE A 81 -1.42 12.76 2.84
CA PHE A 81 -0.92 12.71 4.20
C PHE A 81 0.42 11.97 4.29
N GLY A 82 0.55 10.80 3.65
CA GLY A 82 1.81 10.07 3.56
C GLY A 82 2.93 10.91 2.90
N GLU A 83 2.63 11.60 1.81
CA GLU A 83 3.57 12.53 1.15
C GLU A 83 4.02 13.68 2.06
N ALA A 84 3.09 14.26 2.82
CA ALA A 84 3.40 15.34 3.76
C ALA A 84 4.25 14.86 4.94
N MET A 85 3.96 13.68 5.49
CA MET A 85 4.67 13.09 6.63
C MET A 85 6.05 12.54 6.26
N ALA A 86 6.22 12.07 5.02
CA ALA A 86 7.50 11.60 4.49
C ALA A 86 8.48 12.75 4.12
N GLY A 87 7.99 13.99 4.13
CA GLY A 87 8.76 15.19 3.82
C GLY A 87 9.83 15.52 4.87
N PHE A 88 10.91 16.17 4.44
CA PHE A 88 11.93 16.68 5.36
C PHE A 88 11.38 17.86 6.17
N ASN A 89 11.42 17.73 7.49
CA ASN A 89 10.90 18.72 8.41
C ASN A 89 12.00 19.36 9.28
N ILE A 90 12.24 20.66 9.09
CA ILE A 90 13.25 21.41 9.85
C ILE A 90 12.89 21.57 11.33
N ALA A 91 11.60 21.60 11.67
CA ALA A 91 11.18 21.69 13.06
C ALA A 91 11.43 20.37 13.82
N ASP A 92 11.42 19.23 13.11
CA ASP A 92 11.78 17.93 13.71
C ASP A 92 13.28 17.81 13.99
N LEU A 93 14.12 18.48 13.19
CA LEU A 93 15.56 18.56 13.46
C LEU A 93 15.91 19.49 14.63
N PHE A 94 15.10 20.53 14.84
CA PHE A 94 15.33 21.54 15.86
C PHE A 94 14.10 21.76 16.74
N PRO A 95 13.66 20.73 17.51
CA PRO A 95 12.43 20.79 18.31
C PRO A 95 12.47 21.84 19.42
N SER A 96 13.67 22.33 19.76
CA SER A 96 13.88 23.40 20.75
C SER A 96 13.49 24.79 20.23
N ILE A 97 13.42 24.98 18.90
CA ILE A 97 13.10 26.27 18.28
C ILE A 97 11.60 26.31 17.96
N LYS A 98 10.81 26.69 18.98
CA LYS A 98 9.34 26.55 18.99
C LYS A 98 8.58 27.31 17.90
N PHE A 99 9.17 28.33 17.28
CA PHE A 99 8.52 29.09 16.21
C PHE A 99 8.76 28.52 14.80
N LEU A 100 9.66 27.54 14.63
CA LEU A 100 9.92 26.91 13.32
C LEU A 100 8.67 26.24 12.71
N PRO A 101 7.85 25.48 13.48
CA PRO A 101 6.60 24.93 12.95
C PRO A 101 5.65 25.99 12.42
N ASP A 102 5.61 27.16 13.08
CA ASP A 102 4.70 28.25 12.73
C ASP A 102 5.21 29.04 11.52
N LEU A 103 6.51 29.33 11.48
CA LEU A 103 7.14 30.07 10.38
C LEU A 103 7.21 29.26 9.09
N SER A 104 7.39 27.93 9.20
CA SER A 104 7.41 27.03 8.04
C SER A 104 6.01 26.75 7.47
N GLY A 105 4.94 27.15 8.16
CA GLY A 105 3.56 26.86 7.78
C GLY A 105 3.09 25.44 8.13
N MET A 106 3.99 24.62 8.66
CA MET A 106 3.75 23.21 8.86
C MET A 106 2.79 22.89 10.01
N ARG A 107 2.75 23.71 11.07
CA ARG A 107 1.72 23.55 12.11
C ARG A 107 0.32 23.66 11.51
N ALA A 108 0.08 24.71 10.72
CA ALA A 108 -1.21 24.94 10.08
C ALA A 108 -1.57 23.81 9.09
N GLU A 109 -0.56 23.27 8.40
CA GLU A 109 -0.72 22.12 7.50
C GLU A 109 -1.15 20.86 8.27
N LEU A 110 -0.44 20.50 9.35
CA LEU A 110 -0.76 19.36 10.21
C LEU A 110 -2.10 19.50 10.92
N GLU A 111 -2.45 20.69 11.40
CA GLU A 111 -3.76 20.97 12.02
C GLU A 111 -4.91 20.80 11.02
N ARG A 112 -4.71 21.28 9.78
CA ARG A 112 -5.67 21.07 8.70
C ARG A 112 -5.81 19.59 8.34
N PHE A 113 -4.69 18.87 8.24
CA PHE A 113 -4.72 17.43 8.01
C PHE A 113 -5.45 16.69 9.11
N HIS A 114 -5.14 16.99 10.37
CA HIS A 114 -5.82 16.38 11.51
C HIS A 114 -7.33 16.64 11.45
N HIS A 115 -7.76 17.86 11.11
CA HIS A 115 -9.18 18.18 10.97
C HIS A 115 -9.88 17.37 9.86
N ASP A 116 -9.24 17.29 8.68
CA ASP A 116 -9.80 16.58 7.52
C ASP A 116 -9.91 15.06 7.79
N ILE A 117 -8.88 14.44 8.38
CA ILE A 117 -8.92 13.00 8.72
C ILE A 117 -9.90 12.71 9.85
N ASP A 118 -9.96 13.57 10.86
CA ASP A 118 -10.90 13.43 11.99
C ASP A 118 -12.35 13.43 11.50
N THR A 119 -12.67 14.36 10.58
CA THR A 119 -13.99 14.44 9.94
C THR A 119 -14.34 13.17 9.17
N MET A 120 -13.38 12.60 8.45
CA MET A 120 -13.59 11.37 7.70
C MET A 120 -13.77 10.14 8.60
N LEU A 121 -12.96 10.01 9.65
CA LEU A 121 -13.06 8.92 10.62
C LEU A 121 -14.34 9.00 11.44
N GLU A 122 -14.79 10.20 11.82
CA GLU A 122 -16.08 10.41 12.48
C GLU A 122 -17.24 9.94 11.59
N SER A 123 -17.21 10.27 10.30
CA SER A 123 -18.22 9.81 9.34
C SER A 123 -18.28 8.28 9.26
N ILE A 124 -17.13 7.61 9.27
CA ILE A 124 -17.05 6.15 9.25
C ILE A 124 -17.65 5.57 10.53
N ILE A 125 -17.26 6.10 11.70
CA ILE A 125 -17.78 5.60 12.99
C ILE A 125 -19.30 5.82 13.08
N GLN A 126 -19.81 6.96 12.62
CA GLN A 126 -21.25 7.23 12.61
C GLN A 126 -21.99 6.24 11.68
N GLU A 127 -21.45 5.95 10.50
CA GLU A 127 -22.02 4.94 9.59
C GLU A 127 -22.13 3.56 10.27
N HIS A 128 -21.13 3.16 11.06
CA HIS A 128 -21.16 1.87 11.78
C HIS A 128 -22.18 1.87 12.92
N ARG A 129 -22.29 2.98 13.68
CA ARG A 129 -23.29 3.16 14.74
C ARG A 129 -24.72 3.14 14.19
N ASP A 130 -24.96 3.83 13.08
CA ASP A 130 -26.29 3.89 12.43
C ASP A 130 -26.70 2.52 11.87
N SER A 131 -25.75 1.78 11.28
CA SER A 131 -26.00 0.41 10.80
C SER A 131 -26.31 -0.56 11.94
N SER A 132 -25.64 -0.44 13.09
CA SER A 132 -25.95 -1.25 14.28
C SER A 132 -27.34 -0.98 14.85
N ALA A 133 -27.92 0.20 14.60
CA ALA A 133 -29.25 0.57 15.08
C ALA A 133 -30.39 0.06 14.19
N ASN A 134 -30.13 -0.26 12.91
CA ASN A 134 -31.12 -0.67 11.91
C ASN A 134 -30.76 -2.01 11.23
N PRO A 135 -31.02 -3.16 11.88
CA PRO A 135 -30.61 -4.48 11.39
C PRO A 135 -31.38 -5.02 10.17
N GLU A 136 -32.40 -4.31 9.66
CA GLU A 136 -33.13 -4.75 8.45
C GLU A 136 -32.33 -4.54 7.14
N ASP A 137 -31.32 -3.66 7.14
CA ASP A 137 -30.41 -3.43 5.99
C ASP A 137 -29.12 -4.28 6.05
N SER A 138 -28.90 -5.05 7.12
CA SER A 138 -27.60 -5.68 7.44
C SER A 138 -27.50 -7.18 7.11
N VAL A 139 -28.27 -7.67 6.14
CA VAL A 139 -28.39 -9.12 5.84
C VAL A 139 -27.09 -9.75 5.30
N ASP A 140 -26.05 -8.98 4.98
CA ASP A 140 -24.78 -9.51 4.43
C ASP A 140 -23.51 -8.72 4.84
N VAL A 141 -23.53 -7.97 5.95
CA VAL A 141 -22.35 -7.20 6.38
C VAL A 141 -21.55 -7.99 7.42
N SER A 142 -20.37 -8.46 7.03
CA SER A 142 -19.41 -9.08 7.94
C SER A 142 -18.99 -8.10 9.04
N GLU A 143 -18.89 -8.57 10.27
CA GLU A 143 -18.25 -7.84 11.37
C GLU A 143 -16.84 -7.40 10.95
N ASP A 144 -16.53 -6.12 11.15
CA ASP A 144 -15.23 -5.54 10.85
C ASP A 144 -14.52 -4.97 12.08
N LEU A 145 -13.31 -4.44 11.86
CA LEU A 145 -12.48 -3.88 12.91
C LEU A 145 -13.19 -2.77 13.70
N VAL A 146 -13.99 -1.93 13.03
CA VAL A 146 -14.65 -0.80 13.67
C VAL A 146 -15.79 -1.30 14.56
N ASP A 147 -16.55 -2.31 14.11
CA ASP A 147 -17.55 -2.97 14.94
C ASP A 147 -16.93 -3.56 16.21
N VAL A 148 -15.80 -4.26 16.08
CA VAL A 148 -15.08 -4.85 17.22
C VAL A 148 -14.62 -3.78 18.21
N LEU A 149 -14.06 -2.68 17.71
CA LEU A 149 -13.58 -1.57 18.55
C LEU A 149 -14.74 -0.83 19.25
N LEU A 150 -15.86 -0.62 18.56
CA LEU A 150 -17.06 -0.02 19.16
C LEU A 150 -17.66 -0.95 20.22
N ASN A 151 -17.71 -2.25 19.96
CA ASN A 151 -18.18 -3.25 20.92
C ASN A 151 -17.33 -3.26 22.20
N LEU A 152 -16.00 -3.18 22.08
CA LEU A 152 -15.07 -3.05 23.21
C LEU A 152 -15.23 -1.73 23.98
N GLN A 153 -15.59 -0.65 23.28
CA GLN A 153 -15.90 0.64 23.91
C GLN A 153 -17.19 0.57 24.74
N ASP A 154 -18.24 -0.07 24.23
CA ASP A 154 -19.56 -0.11 24.87
C ASP A 154 -19.63 -1.13 26.03
N HIS A 155 -19.00 -2.30 25.85
CA HIS A 155 -19.10 -3.42 26.81
C HIS A 155 -17.85 -3.59 27.68
N GLY A 156 -16.77 -2.86 27.40
CA GLY A 156 -15.48 -3.02 28.05
C GLY A 156 -14.75 -4.29 27.59
N GLY A 157 -13.79 -4.75 28.41
CA GLY A 157 -12.93 -5.90 28.09
C GLY A 157 -11.43 -5.58 28.03
N LEU A 158 -11.08 -4.30 28.17
CA LEU A 158 -9.71 -3.82 28.33
C LEU A 158 -9.49 -3.28 29.74
N GLU A 159 -8.22 -3.20 30.17
CA GLU A 159 -7.82 -2.64 31.47
C GLU A 159 -8.12 -1.13 31.60
N PHE A 160 -8.44 -0.47 30.49
CA PHE A 160 -8.74 0.95 30.41
C PHE A 160 -9.98 1.20 29.52
N PRO A 161 -10.73 2.30 29.75
CA PRO A 161 -11.87 2.65 28.91
C PRO A 161 -11.40 3.13 27.52
N LEU A 162 -11.91 2.51 26.46
CA LEU A 162 -11.58 2.89 25.10
C LEU A 162 -12.35 4.14 24.67
N THR A 163 -11.65 5.23 24.36
CA THR A 163 -12.28 6.48 23.90
C THR A 163 -12.43 6.48 22.38
N ILE A 164 -13.33 7.33 21.86
CA ILE A 164 -13.50 7.52 20.41
C ILE A 164 -12.19 7.94 19.72
N ASN A 165 -11.37 8.74 20.41
CA ASN A 165 -10.06 9.16 19.90
C ASN A 165 -9.09 7.98 19.79
N ASN A 166 -9.17 7.00 20.70
CA ASN A 166 -8.38 5.78 20.60
C ASN A 166 -8.80 4.95 19.38
N ILE A 167 -10.10 4.81 19.15
CA ILE A 167 -10.65 4.09 17.98
C ILE A 167 -10.16 4.75 16.69
N LYS A 168 -10.32 6.07 16.55
CA LYS A 168 -9.83 6.84 15.41
C LYS A 168 -8.32 6.63 15.16
N ALA A 169 -7.52 6.68 16.22
CA ALA A 169 -6.07 6.50 16.12
C ALA A 169 -5.69 5.09 15.64
N VAL A 170 -6.31 4.04 16.19
CA VAL A 170 -6.05 2.64 15.78
C VAL A 170 -6.43 2.40 14.33
N ILE A 171 -7.59 2.91 13.90
CA ILE A 171 -8.04 2.83 12.51
C ILE A 171 -7.00 3.49 11.58
N LEU A 172 -6.56 4.71 11.91
CA LEU A 172 -5.58 5.44 11.11
C LEU A 172 -4.24 4.69 11.02
N ASP A 173 -3.76 4.12 12.14
CA ASP A 173 -2.49 3.40 12.22
C ASP A 173 -2.50 2.14 11.32
N ILE A 174 -3.58 1.35 11.38
CA ILE A 174 -3.73 0.14 10.55
C ILE A 174 -3.75 0.50 9.06
N LEU A 175 -4.44 1.59 8.68
CA LEU A 175 -4.55 2.00 7.28
C LEU A 175 -3.24 2.51 6.71
N MET A 176 -2.53 3.36 7.46
CA MET A 176 -1.23 3.90 7.07
C MET A 176 -0.16 2.81 7.07
N GLY A 177 -0.05 2.07 8.17
CA GLY A 177 0.95 1.04 8.37
C GLY A 177 0.81 -0.14 7.41
N GLY A 178 -0.42 -0.59 7.13
CA GLY A 178 -0.68 -1.75 6.27
C GLY A 178 -0.45 -1.48 4.78
N THR A 179 -0.63 -0.23 4.33
CA THR A 179 -0.65 0.09 2.90
C THR A 179 0.73 0.41 2.34
N GLU A 180 1.41 1.42 2.90
CA GLU A 180 2.67 1.92 2.32
C GLU A 180 3.81 0.90 2.45
N THR A 181 3.85 0.16 3.56
CA THR A 181 4.89 -0.84 3.82
C THR A 181 4.78 -2.03 2.85
N SER A 182 3.58 -2.61 2.70
CA SER A 182 3.31 -3.77 1.85
C SER A 182 3.58 -3.48 0.37
N SER A 183 3.11 -2.31 -0.11
CA SER A 183 3.32 -1.88 -1.49
C SER A 183 4.79 -1.60 -1.80
N THR A 184 5.52 -0.96 -0.88
CA THR A 184 6.97 -0.75 -0.98
C THR A 184 7.72 -2.07 -1.02
N LEU A 185 7.39 -3.01 -0.12
CA LEU A 185 8.02 -4.34 -0.10
C LEU A 185 7.79 -5.09 -1.41
N ALA A 186 6.55 -5.06 -1.94
CA ALA A 186 6.23 -5.68 -3.22
C ALA A 186 7.02 -5.05 -4.38
N GLU A 187 7.17 -3.72 -4.41
CA GLU A 187 7.98 -3.03 -5.42
C GLU A 187 9.46 -3.43 -5.35
N TRP A 188 10.04 -3.49 -4.15
CA TRP A 188 11.42 -3.92 -3.95
C TRP A 188 11.62 -5.39 -4.36
N ALA A 189 10.73 -6.28 -3.92
CA ALA A 189 10.76 -7.69 -4.27
C ALA A 189 10.71 -7.89 -5.79
N MET A 190 9.75 -7.25 -6.48
CA MET A 190 9.65 -7.31 -7.93
C MET A 190 10.85 -6.70 -8.63
N SER A 191 11.33 -5.55 -8.16
CA SER A 191 12.50 -4.87 -8.73
C SER A 191 13.77 -5.74 -8.64
N GLU A 192 14.00 -6.39 -7.51
CA GLU A 192 15.14 -7.27 -7.31
C GLU A 192 15.00 -8.59 -8.10
N MET A 193 13.80 -9.16 -8.19
CA MET A 193 13.53 -10.33 -9.04
C MET A 193 13.77 -10.01 -10.53
N MET A 194 13.30 -8.86 -11.03
CA MET A 194 13.50 -8.44 -12.42
C MET A 194 14.97 -8.17 -12.76
N LYS A 195 15.79 -7.76 -11.79
CA LYS A 195 17.24 -7.60 -11.98
C LYS A 195 17.97 -8.95 -12.01
N ASN A 196 17.38 -10.00 -11.44
CA ASN A 196 17.98 -11.32 -11.31
C ASN A 196 17.11 -12.41 -11.99
N PRO A 197 17.19 -12.56 -13.33
CA PRO A 197 16.31 -13.47 -14.08
C PRO A 197 16.30 -14.91 -13.58
N ARG A 198 17.44 -15.39 -13.04
CA ARG A 198 17.53 -16.73 -12.43
C ARG A 198 16.69 -16.87 -11.17
N ILE A 199 16.61 -15.82 -10.34
CA ILE A 199 15.79 -15.80 -9.12
C ILE A 199 14.31 -15.75 -9.51
N LEU A 200 13.94 -14.84 -10.41
CA LEU A 200 12.56 -14.74 -10.92
C LEU A 200 12.10 -16.06 -11.55
N GLY A 201 12.94 -16.69 -12.36
CA GLY A 201 12.62 -17.98 -12.99
C GLY A 201 12.36 -19.10 -11.97
N LYS A 202 13.12 -19.14 -10.87
CA LYS A 202 12.88 -20.10 -9.78
C LYS A 202 11.58 -19.83 -9.04
N ALA A 203 11.31 -18.57 -8.69
CA ALA A 203 10.08 -18.17 -8.02
C ALA A 203 8.84 -18.51 -8.86
N GLN A 204 8.86 -18.18 -10.16
CA GLN A 204 7.76 -18.51 -11.07
C GLN A 204 7.59 -20.02 -11.27
N ALA A 205 8.70 -20.78 -11.31
CA ALA A 205 8.64 -22.23 -11.45
C ALA A 205 7.99 -22.88 -10.22
N GLU A 206 8.35 -22.45 -9.01
CA GLU A 206 7.74 -22.95 -7.76
C GLU A 206 6.24 -22.65 -7.71
N VAL A 207 5.83 -21.42 -8.03
CA VAL A 207 4.40 -21.04 -8.05
C VAL A 207 3.62 -21.85 -9.09
N ARG A 208 4.17 -22.06 -10.29
CA ARG A 208 3.52 -22.89 -11.33
C ARG A 208 3.43 -24.35 -10.90
N GLU A 209 4.48 -24.92 -10.35
CA GLU A 209 4.48 -26.31 -9.89
C GLU A 209 3.36 -26.57 -8.87
N LEU A 210 3.13 -25.61 -7.97
CA LEU A 210 2.12 -25.70 -6.94
C LEU A 210 0.70 -25.49 -7.47
N TYR A 211 0.48 -24.43 -8.26
CA TYR A 211 -0.86 -23.93 -8.58
C TYR A 211 -1.33 -24.20 -10.02
N ASP A 212 -0.49 -24.72 -10.95
CA ASP A 212 -0.92 -25.05 -12.34
C ASP A 212 -2.07 -26.06 -12.36
N LYS A 213 -2.12 -26.95 -11.37
CA LYS A 213 -3.12 -28.03 -11.32
C LYS A 213 -4.44 -27.57 -10.72
N THR A 214 -4.41 -26.60 -9.80
CA THR A 214 -5.61 -26.08 -9.13
C THR A 214 -6.24 -24.93 -9.91
N GLY A 215 -5.46 -24.18 -10.70
CA GLY A 215 -5.94 -23.05 -11.49
C GLY A 215 -6.36 -21.83 -10.67
N ASP A 216 -6.32 -21.94 -9.34
CA ASP A 216 -6.65 -20.91 -8.37
C ASP A 216 -5.56 -20.84 -7.29
N VAL A 217 -5.18 -19.62 -6.93
CA VAL A 217 -4.17 -19.33 -5.91
C VAL A 217 -4.91 -19.04 -4.60
N ASN A 218 -4.94 -20.03 -3.71
CA ASN A 218 -5.49 -19.89 -2.37
C ASN A 218 -4.39 -19.91 -1.28
N GLU A 219 -4.72 -19.34 -0.12
CA GLU A 219 -3.81 -19.21 1.02
C GLU A 219 -3.47 -20.56 1.67
N SER A 220 -4.31 -21.59 1.50
CA SER A 220 -4.16 -22.90 2.13
C SER A 220 -2.81 -23.55 1.82
N ASN A 221 -2.33 -23.39 0.59
CA ASN A 221 -1.09 -24.03 0.11
C ASN A 221 0.13 -23.10 0.18
N LEU A 222 -0.02 -21.88 0.72
CA LEU A 222 1.04 -20.87 0.72
C LEU A 222 2.28 -21.33 1.51
N HIS A 223 2.06 -22.14 2.54
CA HIS A 223 3.11 -22.77 3.36
C HIS A 223 4.01 -23.75 2.57
N GLU A 224 3.57 -24.21 1.39
CA GLU A 224 4.33 -25.11 0.53
C GLU A 224 5.33 -24.36 -0.37
N LEU A 225 5.21 -23.04 -0.52
CA LEU A 225 6.19 -22.19 -1.20
C LEU A 225 7.46 -22.05 -0.33
N LYS A 226 8.51 -22.81 -0.65
CA LYS A 226 9.75 -22.86 0.14
C LYS A 226 10.76 -21.82 -0.31
N TYR A 227 10.72 -21.43 -1.59
CA TYR A 227 11.60 -20.47 -2.21
C TYR A 227 11.02 -19.06 -2.14
N LEU A 228 9.75 -18.88 -2.51
CA LEU A 228 9.00 -17.63 -2.35
C LEU A 228 8.38 -17.54 -0.95
N LYS A 229 9.18 -17.79 0.10
CA LYS A 229 8.71 -17.56 1.46
C LYS A 229 8.48 -16.07 1.67
N LEU A 230 7.23 -15.72 1.92
CA LEU A 230 6.79 -14.41 2.42
C LEU A 230 7.06 -14.34 3.93
#